data_AF-A0A177IF65-F1
#
_entry.id   AF-A0A177IF65-F1
#
_cell.length_a   1.000
_cell.length_b   1.000
_cell.length_c   1.000
_cell.angle_alpha   90.00
_cell.angle_beta   90.00
_cell.angle_gamma   90.00
#
_symmetry.space_group_name_H-M   'P 1'
#
loop_
_entity.id
_entity.type
_entity.pdbx_description
1 polymer ?
#
loop_
_entity_poly.entity_id
_entity_poly.type
_entity_poly.pdbx_seq_one_letter_code
_entity_poly.pdbx_strand_id
1 'polypeptide(L)' 'MSNVEKKGHVSPNWPVTDREHAVTEIVAPFTGPSSPWGDDTVLPLPQEKLNYVHPYTRINR' A
#
# COMPACT_ATOMS: atom_id res chain seq x y z
N MET A 1 4.52 53.00 6.86
CA MET A 1 5.49 51.89 6.92
C MET A 1 4.76 50.67 7.49
N SER A 2 4.29 49.77 6.63
CA SER A 2 3.54 48.58 7.03
C SER A 2 4.49 47.56 7.66
N ASN A 3 4.33 47.32 8.96
CA ASN A 3 5.08 46.33 9.71
C ASN A 3 4.54 44.93 9.37
N VAL A 4 5.13 44.28 8.37
CA VAL A 4 4.83 42.88 8.04
C VAL A 4 5.94 42.02 8.63
N GLU A 5 5.65 41.37 9.76
CA GLU A 5 6.53 40.33 10.31
C GLU A 5 6.67 39.19 9.30
N LYS A 6 7.89 38.98 8.80
CA LYS A 6 8.23 37.80 8.00
C LYS A 6 8.20 36.59 8.93
N LYS A 7 7.09 35.84 8.90
CA LYS A 7 7.04 34.49 9.48
C LYS A 7 8.19 33.68 8.85
N GLY A 8 9.09 33.19 9.71
CA GLY A 8 10.26 32.41 9.29
C GLY A 8 9.89 31.21 8.44
N HIS A 9 10.89 30.63 7.77
CA HIS A 9 10.76 29.53 6.82
C HIS A 9 9.72 28.49 7.26
N VAL A 10 8.56 28.50 6.59
CA VAL A 10 7.50 27.51 6.81
C VAL A 10 7.92 26.26 6.06
N SER A 11 8.57 25.34 6.77
CA SER A 11 8.74 23.98 6.25
C SER A 11 7.34 23.41 6.02
N PRO A 12 7.02 22.85 4.84
CA PRO A 12 5.79 22.11 4.67
C PRO A 12 5.88 20.86 5.56
N ASN A 13 5.30 20.94 6.75
CA ASN A 13 5.17 19.79 7.63
C ASN A 13 4.29 18.77 6.90
N TRP A 14 4.68 17.49 6.95
CA TRP A 14 3.82 16.42 6.47
C TRP A 14 2.49 16.49 7.23
N PRO A 15 1.33 16.26 6.57
CA PRO A 15 0.04 16.30 7.25
C PRO A 15 0.05 15.39 8.47
N VAL A 16 -0.18 15.98 9.64
CA VAL A 16 -0.43 15.24 10.88
C VAL A 16 -1.79 14.59 10.71
N THR A 17 -1.78 13.29 10.48
CA THR A 17 -2.99 12.48 10.37
C THR A 17 -3.05 11.60 11.61
N ASP A 18 -4.26 11.44 12.17
CA ASP A 18 -4.52 10.61 13.35
C ASP A 18 -4.43 9.09 13.06
N ARG A 19 -4.10 8.75 11.80
CA ARG A 19 -3.80 7.37 11.40
C ARG A 19 -2.30 7.15 11.57
N GLU A 20 -1.94 6.00 12.12
CA GLU A 20 -0.57 5.54 12.14
C GLU A 20 0.03 5.67 10.73
N HIS A 21 1.26 6.18 10.68
CA HIS A 21 2.00 6.35 9.43
C HIS A 21 1.91 5.08 8.58
N ALA A 22 1.84 5.23 7.25
CA ALA A 22 1.89 4.08 6.35
C ALA A 22 3.07 3.19 6.76
N VAL A 23 2.80 1.91 7.03
CA VAL A 23 3.82 0.96 7.50
C VAL A 23 4.94 0.95 6.47
N THR A 24 6.09 1.51 6.86
CA THR A 24 7.32 1.49 6.05
C THR A 24 8.11 0.25 6.40
N GLU A 25 9.03 -0.18 5.52
CA GLU A 25 9.90 -1.34 5.80
C GLU A 25 10.68 -1.23 7.12
N ILE A 26 10.94 0.00 7.59
CA ILE A 26 11.67 0.27 8.85
C ILE A 26 10.81 -0.02 10.09
N VAL A 27 9.50 0.17 9.98
CA VAL A 27 8.55 0.04 11.11
C VAL A 27 7.81 -1.31 11.05
N ALA A 28 7.87 -2.00 9.92
CA ALA A 28 7.22 -3.30 9.75
C ALA A 28 7.84 -4.37 10.68
N PRO A 29 7.02 -5.26 11.28
CA PRO A 29 7.51 -6.35 12.12
C PRO A 29 8.31 -7.40 11.34
N PHE A 30 8.16 -7.45 10.01
CA PHE A 30 8.80 -8.42 9.14
C PHE A 30 9.42 -7.72 7.94
N THR A 31 10.53 -8.28 7.45
CA THR A 31 11.19 -7.80 6.23
C THR A 31 10.36 -8.14 5.00
N GLY A 32 10.12 -7.14 4.16
CA GLY A 32 9.37 -7.28 2.91
C GLY A 32 7.95 -6.74 2.97
N PRO A 33 7.27 -6.64 1.82
CA PRO A 33 5.90 -6.15 1.77
C PRO A 33 4.95 -7.12 2.47
N SER A 34 4.08 -6.60 3.32
CA SER A 34 2.98 -7.39 3.89
C SER A 34 2.13 -7.99 2.77
N SER A 35 1.75 -9.26 2.91
CA SER A 35 0.85 -9.92 1.98
C SER A 35 -0.45 -9.13 1.84
N PRO A 36 -0.93 -8.86 0.61
CA PRO A 36 -2.22 -8.20 0.39
C PRO A 36 -3.42 -8.98 0.95
N TRP A 37 -3.25 -10.28 1.17
CA TRP A 37 -4.30 -11.17 1.68
C TRP A 37 -4.24 -11.37 3.21
N GLY A 38 -3.32 -10.69 3.91
CA GLY A 38 -3.08 -10.89 5.34
C GLY A 38 -2.53 -12.26 5.69
N ASP A 39 -2.32 -12.48 6.99
CA ASP A 39 -1.69 -13.71 7.53
C ASP A 39 -2.68 -14.87 7.74
N ASP A 40 -3.99 -14.57 7.77
CA ASP A 40 -5.05 -15.58 7.96
C ASP A 40 -5.25 -16.47 6.73
N THR A 41 -4.79 -16.02 5.55
CA THR A 41 -5.06 -16.68 4.29
C THR A 41 -3.98 -17.72 3.99
N VAL A 42 -4.31 -19.00 4.18
CA VAL A 42 -3.39 -20.10 3.87
C VAL A 42 -3.30 -20.31 2.35
N LEU A 43 -2.10 -20.17 1.82
CA LEU A 43 -1.77 -20.42 0.42
C LEU A 43 -1.01 -21.76 0.29
N PRO A 44 -1.15 -22.49 -0.84
CA PRO A 44 -2.01 -22.20 -1.99
C PRO A 44 -3.49 -22.50 -1.71
N LEU A 45 -4.38 -21.74 -2.35
CA LEU A 45 -5.82 -22.01 -2.30
C LEU A 45 -6.19 -23.19 -3.23
N PRO A 46 -7.23 -23.99 -2.87
CA PRO A 46 -7.82 -24.98 -3.77
C PRO A 46 -8.26 -24.35 -5.11
N GLN A 47 -8.12 -25.09 -6.21
CA GLN A 47 -8.40 -24.59 -7.55
C GLN A 47 -9.86 -24.17 -7.73
N GLU A 48 -10.79 -24.82 -7.05
CA GLU A 48 -12.23 -24.56 -7.11
C GLU A 48 -12.59 -23.19 -6.50
N LYS A 49 -11.72 -22.65 -5.64
CA LYS A 49 -11.89 -21.32 -5.02
C LYS A 49 -11.20 -20.22 -5.82
N LEU A 50 -10.37 -20.58 -6.80
CA LEU A 50 -9.73 -19.61 -7.67
C LEU A 50 -10.70 -19.21 -8.78
N ASN A 51 -10.97 -17.91 -8.91
CA ASN A 51 -11.69 -17.35 -10.06
C ASN A 51 -10.82 -17.30 -11.33
N TYR A 52 -9.95 -18.29 -11.51
CA TYR A 52 -9.01 -18.38 -12.61
C TYR A 52 -9.61 -19.21 -13.73
N VAL A 53 -9.65 -18.64 -14.94
CA VAL A 53 -9.99 -19.35 -16.17
C VAL A 53 -8.74 -19.40 -17.03
N HIS A 54 -8.30 -20.61 -17.39
CA HIS A 54 -7.12 -20.76 -18.23
C HIS A 54 -7.42 -20.22 -19.65
N PRO A 55 -6.68 -19.22 -20.13
CA PRO A 55 -6.91 -18.68 -21.46
C PRO A 55 -6.58 -19.75 -22.49
N TYR A 56 -7.49 -19.96 -23.44
CA TYR A 56 -7.24 -20.84 -24.58
C TYR A 56 -7.39 -20.06 -25.88
N THR A 57 -6.47 -20.26 -26.81
CA THR A 57 -6.55 -19.65 -28.13
C THR A 57 -7.38 -20.55 -29.04
N ARG A 58 -8.50 -20.04 -29.55
CA ARG A 58 -9.27 -20.71 -30.62
C ARG A 58 -8.64 -20.37 -31.96
N ILE A 59 -7.97 -21.32 -32.59
CA ILE A 59 -7.46 -21.18 -33.96
C ILE A 59 -8.64 -21.22 -34.94
N ASN A 60 -8.72 -20.27 -35.87
CA ASN A 60 -9.69 -20.34 -36.98
C ASN A 60 -9.31 -21.52 -37.89
N ARG A 61 -10.27 -22.42 -38.09
CA ARG A 61 -10.13 -23.59 -38.96
C ARG A 61 -10.58 -23.26 -40.37
#